data_AF-A0A3M0YNI3-F1
#
_entry.id   AF-A0A3M0YNI3-F1
#
_cell.length_a   1.000
_cell.length_b   1.000
_cell.length_c   1.000
_cell.angle_alpha   90.00
_cell.angle_beta   90.00
_cell.angle_gamma   90.00
#
_symmetry.space_group_name_H-M   'P 1'
#
loop_
_entity.id
_entity.type
_entity.pdbx_description
1 polymer ?
#
loop_
_entity_poly.entity_id
_entity_poly.type
_entity_poly.pdbx_seq_one_letter_code
_entity_poly.pdbx_strand_id
1 'polypeptide(L)'
;MNLPELRPGSVKRWIAELPWVNVGKTGQAIFLLLRTLNQKNVSPRRRLAILEELRDPLFFVTDTLKRHYVNVGLPLPPRARRIVDLSCQMHREMALAYTLAAQPLLPHPFLWNRGVVAMALQRAMHHLGRCLLAYYQSYIPLPSGIWKRMHQLYFHAEKSGVHERRVEDPYLALDVHTTPQDTYKHALLLSLADPYHLHPLDIEKVDHALEQWARDALLRYPNSHYSGKGFWVDLQSDAGPLPLLRNRPLPPHARILDPEPLLKKLENMVQKGPVHL
;
A
#
# COMPACT_ATOMS: atom_id res chain seq x y z
N MET A 1 13.88 26.22 -0.27
CA MET A 1 12.49 26.58 -0.60
C MET A 1 11.70 26.60 0.70
N ASN A 2 10.96 27.67 0.96
CA ASN A 2 10.17 27.78 2.18
C ASN A 2 8.96 26.83 2.09
N LEU A 3 8.59 26.20 3.20
CA LEU A 3 7.40 25.36 3.26
C LEU A 3 6.14 26.23 3.28
N PRO A 4 5.04 25.79 2.65
CA PRO A 4 3.78 26.51 2.67
C PRO A 4 3.14 26.46 4.07
N GLU A 5 2.22 27.37 4.31
CA GLU A 5 1.26 27.19 5.39
C GLU A 5 0.46 25.89 5.16
N LEU A 6 0.19 25.12 6.22
CA LEU A 6 -0.56 23.87 6.16
C LEU A 6 -2.06 24.12 5.95
N ARG A 7 -2.41 24.69 4.80
CA ARG A 7 -3.77 24.87 4.27
C ARG A 7 -3.80 24.38 2.82
N PRO A 8 -4.89 23.70 2.37
CA PRO A 8 -4.95 23.14 1.03
C PRO A 8 -4.61 24.14 -0.09
N GLY A 9 -5.21 25.33 -0.08
CA GLY A 9 -4.92 26.35 -1.10
C GLY A 9 -3.50 26.93 -1.07
N SER A 10 -2.84 26.92 0.10
CA SER A 10 -1.42 27.32 0.20
C SER A 10 -0.50 26.21 -0.30
N VAL A 11 -0.80 24.96 0.03
CA VAL A 11 -0.08 23.78 -0.48
C VAL A 11 -0.22 23.68 -1.99
N LYS A 12 -1.43 23.88 -2.55
CA LYS A 12 -1.68 23.84 -3.99
C LYS A 12 -0.85 24.88 -4.77
N ARG A 13 -0.78 26.12 -4.27
CA ARG A 13 0.08 27.16 -4.87
C ARG A 13 1.55 26.79 -4.79
N TRP A 14 1.99 26.30 -3.64
CA TRP A 14 3.36 25.85 -3.45
C TRP A 14 3.74 24.68 -4.37
N ILE A 15 2.83 23.74 -4.62
CA ILE A 15 3.03 22.65 -5.58
C ILE A 15 3.31 23.20 -6.99
N ALA A 16 2.59 24.23 -7.41
CA ALA A 16 2.78 24.86 -8.73
C ALA A 16 4.16 25.51 -8.90
N GLU A 17 4.83 25.87 -7.81
CA GLU A 17 6.16 26.51 -7.80
C GLU A 17 7.30 25.50 -7.64
N LEU A 18 7.01 24.20 -7.53
CA LEU A 18 8.03 23.17 -7.36
C LEU A 18 8.96 23.06 -8.59
N PRO A 19 10.25 22.75 -8.40
CA PRO A 19 11.20 22.64 -9.50
C PRO A 19 11.05 21.29 -10.23
N TRP A 20 9.96 21.12 -10.97
CA TRP A 20 9.58 19.85 -11.62
C TRP A 20 10.66 19.25 -12.55
N VAL A 21 11.52 20.10 -13.13
CA VAL A 21 12.68 19.67 -13.94
C VAL A 21 13.71 18.89 -13.09
N ASN A 22 13.80 19.19 -11.78
CA ASN A 22 14.65 18.48 -10.84
C ASN A 22 13.79 17.65 -9.87
N VAL A 23 13.40 16.45 -10.32
CA VAL A 23 12.55 15.53 -9.55
C VAL A 23 13.15 15.13 -8.19
N GLY A 24 14.48 15.07 -8.08
CA GLY A 24 15.15 14.80 -6.80
C GLY A 24 14.92 15.91 -5.78
N LYS A 25 15.08 17.18 -6.18
CA LYS A 25 14.78 18.35 -5.32
C LYS A 25 13.29 18.44 -5.00
N THR A 26 12.42 18.16 -5.97
CA THR A 26 10.96 18.13 -5.78
C THR A 26 10.56 17.07 -4.75
N GLY A 27 11.09 15.85 -4.87
CA GLY A 27 10.84 14.78 -3.90
C GLY A 27 11.32 15.11 -2.49
N GLN A 28 12.50 15.73 -2.35
CA GLN A 28 12.98 16.21 -1.04
C GLN A 28 12.06 17.28 -0.42
N ALA A 29 11.52 18.19 -1.25
CA ALA A 29 10.61 19.23 -0.79
C ALA A 29 9.26 18.63 -0.31
N ILE A 30 8.69 17.69 -1.08
CA ILE A 30 7.46 16.96 -0.71
C ILE A 30 7.69 16.16 0.58
N PHE A 31 8.80 15.43 0.68
CA PHE A 31 9.16 14.69 1.88
C PHE A 31 9.23 15.59 3.13
N LEU A 32 9.88 16.76 3.01
CA LEU A 32 10.00 17.70 4.11
C LEU A 32 8.64 18.28 4.54
N LEU A 33 7.76 18.60 3.58
CA LEU A 33 6.40 19.04 3.86
C LEU A 33 5.60 17.96 4.61
N LEU A 34 5.65 16.71 4.14
CA LEU A 34 4.94 15.59 4.77
C LEU A 34 5.44 15.35 6.21
N ARG A 35 6.76 15.36 6.43
CA ARG A 35 7.33 15.25 7.79
C ARG A 35 6.86 16.37 8.70
N THR A 36 6.78 17.60 8.19
CA THR A 36 6.30 18.75 8.95
C THR A 36 4.81 18.60 9.24
N LEU A 37 4.00 18.20 8.27
CA LEU A 37 2.57 17.93 8.43
C LEU A 37 2.32 16.87 9.51
N ASN A 38 3.12 15.80 9.57
CA ASN A 38 2.98 14.72 10.54
C ASN A 38 3.34 15.11 11.99
N GLN A 39 4.10 16.20 12.18
CA GLN A 39 4.47 16.70 13.50
C GLN A 39 3.55 17.80 14.03
N LYS A 40 2.68 18.36 13.17
CA LYS A 40 1.79 19.47 13.55
C LYS A 40 0.40 18.97 13.91
N ASN A 41 -0.22 19.65 14.88
CA ASN A 41 -1.62 19.42 15.22
C ASN A 41 -2.53 20.03 14.13
N VAL A 42 -2.99 19.19 13.21
CA VAL A 42 -3.84 19.55 12.08
C VAL A 42 -5.08 18.69 12.14
N SER A 43 -6.26 19.30 12.01
CA SER A 43 -7.52 18.57 12.06
C SER A 43 -7.61 17.49 10.96
N PRO A 44 -8.27 16.35 11.20
CA PRO A 44 -8.39 15.27 10.21
C PRO A 44 -8.85 15.73 8.83
N ARG A 45 -9.90 16.57 8.78
CA ARG A 45 -10.43 17.12 7.52
C ARG A 45 -9.41 17.92 6.75
N ARG A 46 -8.65 18.78 7.44
CA ARG A 46 -7.62 19.62 6.80
C ARG A 46 -6.43 18.77 6.35
N ARG A 47 -6.03 17.78 7.16
CA ARG A 47 -4.96 16.84 6.82
C ARG A 47 -5.30 16.07 5.55
N LEU A 48 -6.50 15.48 5.46
CA LEU A 48 -6.95 14.77 4.26
C LEU A 48 -6.97 15.66 3.02
N ALA A 49 -7.52 16.88 3.13
CA ALA A 49 -7.54 17.80 2.00
C ALA A 49 -6.13 18.17 1.50
N ILE A 50 -5.15 18.31 2.40
CA ILE A 50 -3.75 18.53 2.02
C ILE A 50 -3.15 17.28 1.35
N LEU A 51 -3.45 16.09 1.88
CA LEU A 51 -2.90 14.84 1.36
C LEU A 51 -3.42 14.52 -0.05
N GLU A 52 -4.70 14.79 -0.32
CA GLU A 52 -5.27 14.60 -1.66
C GLU A 52 -4.62 15.54 -2.70
N GLU A 53 -4.28 16.78 -2.34
CA GLU A 53 -3.51 17.69 -3.21
C GLU A 53 -2.07 17.19 -3.47
N LEU A 54 -1.50 16.39 -2.55
CA LEU A 54 -0.13 15.87 -2.66
C LEU A 54 -0.03 14.54 -3.40
N ARG A 55 -1.15 13.88 -3.73
CA ARG A 55 -1.11 12.55 -4.37
C ARG A 55 -0.49 12.61 -5.76
N ASP A 56 -1.01 13.48 -6.63
CA ASP A 56 -0.52 13.65 -8.01
C ASP A 56 0.98 14.00 -8.03
N PRO A 57 1.44 15.02 -7.28
CA PRO A 57 2.86 15.33 -7.14
C PRO A 57 3.72 14.15 -6.71
N LEU A 58 3.26 13.40 -5.71
CA LEU A 58 4.05 12.32 -5.15
C LEU A 58 4.18 11.15 -6.12
N PHE A 59 3.08 10.70 -6.72
CA PHE A 59 3.12 9.62 -7.70
C PHE A 59 3.95 10.00 -8.94
N PHE A 60 3.80 11.22 -9.46
CA PHE A 60 4.65 11.72 -10.55
C PHE A 60 6.15 11.62 -10.20
N VAL A 61 6.54 12.08 -9.01
CA VAL A 61 7.93 12.03 -8.58
C VAL A 61 8.39 10.59 -8.39
N THR A 62 7.64 9.74 -7.69
CA THR A 62 8.05 8.37 -7.38
C THR A 62 8.15 7.51 -8.64
N ASP A 63 7.24 7.67 -9.59
CA ASP A 63 7.26 6.93 -10.85
C ASP A 63 8.39 7.41 -11.78
N THR A 64 8.72 8.71 -11.73
CA THR A 64 9.91 9.22 -12.45
C THR A 64 11.20 8.69 -11.83
N LEU A 65 11.29 8.70 -10.49
CA LEU A 65 12.45 8.19 -9.74
C LEU A 65 12.65 6.68 -9.92
N LYS A 66 11.57 5.92 -10.12
CA LYS A 66 11.57 4.47 -10.34
C LYS A 66 12.53 4.02 -11.44
N ARG A 67 12.63 4.80 -12.52
CA ARG A 67 13.53 4.53 -13.67
C ARG A 67 15.01 4.52 -13.32
N HIS A 68 15.38 5.01 -12.13
CA HIS A 68 16.77 5.07 -11.66
C HIS A 68 17.17 3.95 -10.70
N TYR A 69 16.26 3.03 -10.40
CA TYR A 69 16.57 1.84 -9.60
C TYR A 69 15.95 0.55 -10.16
N VAL A 70 14.86 0.63 -10.92
CA VAL A 70 14.33 -0.52 -11.65
C VAL A 70 15.20 -0.80 -12.88
N ASN A 71 15.54 -2.08 -13.09
CA ASN A 71 16.37 -2.55 -14.20
C ASN A 71 17.79 -1.95 -14.22
N VAL A 72 18.29 -1.48 -13.07
CA VAL A 72 19.69 -1.08 -12.89
C VAL A 72 20.50 -2.31 -12.50
N GLY A 73 21.72 -2.44 -13.03
CA GLY A 73 22.62 -3.55 -12.73
C GLY A 73 22.82 -3.76 -11.23
N LEU A 74 22.85 -5.03 -10.81
CA LEU A 74 23.03 -5.45 -9.42
C LEU A 74 24.50 -5.79 -9.12
N PRO A 75 25.01 -5.51 -7.91
CA PRO A 75 24.31 -4.87 -6.79
C PRO A 75 23.99 -3.38 -7.06
N LEU A 76 22.86 -2.90 -6.55
CA LEU A 76 22.42 -1.52 -6.80
C LEU A 76 23.50 -0.51 -6.35
N PRO A 77 23.86 0.46 -7.21
CA PRO A 77 24.85 1.48 -6.86
C PRO A 77 24.32 2.39 -5.74
N PRO A 78 25.19 3.03 -4.95
CA PRO A 78 24.79 3.85 -3.80
C PRO A 78 23.78 4.95 -4.14
N ARG A 79 23.87 5.53 -5.35
CA ARG A 79 22.92 6.54 -5.83
C ARG A 79 21.52 5.96 -6.02
N ALA A 80 21.38 4.80 -6.66
CA ALA A 80 20.10 4.14 -6.86
C ALA A 80 19.46 3.75 -5.52
N ARG A 81 20.25 3.22 -4.58
CA ARG A 81 19.78 2.92 -3.21
C ARG A 81 19.18 4.14 -2.52
N ARG A 82 19.84 5.30 -2.57
CA ARG A 82 19.30 6.56 -2.00
C ARG A 82 17.98 6.99 -2.65
N ILE A 83 17.77 6.68 -3.93
CA ILE A 83 16.52 6.99 -4.64
C ILE A 83 15.40 6.08 -4.18
N VAL A 84 15.67 4.77 -3.98
CA VAL A 84 14.72 3.84 -3.34
C VAL A 84 14.35 4.34 -1.96
N ASP A 85 15.35 4.70 -1.15
CA ASP A 85 15.13 5.19 0.22
C ASP A 85 14.27 6.45 0.25
N LEU A 86 14.53 7.43 -0.63
CA LEU A 86 13.72 8.65 -0.72
C LEU A 86 12.27 8.34 -1.15
N SER A 87 12.10 7.46 -2.13
CA SER A 87 10.77 7.04 -2.62
C SER A 87 9.97 6.38 -1.50
N CYS A 88 10.56 5.38 -0.83
CA CYS A 88 9.94 4.70 0.30
C CYS A 88 9.68 5.63 1.49
N GLN A 89 10.57 6.61 1.76
CA GLN A 89 10.34 7.60 2.81
C GLN A 89 9.11 8.49 2.51
N MET A 90 8.95 8.97 1.27
CA MET A 90 7.76 9.74 0.89
C MET A 90 6.47 8.94 1.04
N HIS A 91 6.44 7.70 0.55
CA HIS A 91 5.29 6.81 0.71
C HIS A 91 4.99 6.51 2.20
N ARG A 92 6.02 6.26 3.03
CA ARG A 92 5.83 6.03 4.47
C ARG A 92 5.29 7.26 5.20
N GLU A 93 5.72 8.46 4.84
CA GLU A 93 5.18 9.69 5.42
C GLU A 93 3.74 9.96 4.97
N MET A 94 3.38 9.65 3.72
CA MET A 94 1.98 9.64 3.27
C MET A 94 1.14 8.65 4.07
N ALA A 95 1.62 7.41 4.20
CA ALA A 95 0.91 6.38 4.95
C ALA A 95 0.68 6.80 6.41
N LEU A 96 1.69 7.36 7.05
CA LEU A 96 1.57 7.92 8.39
C LEU A 96 0.55 9.07 8.45
N ALA A 97 0.58 9.98 7.48
CA ALA A 97 -0.34 11.12 7.46
C ALA A 97 -1.81 10.68 7.31
N TYR A 98 -2.10 9.72 6.43
CA TYR A 98 -3.44 9.14 6.32
C TYR A 98 -3.84 8.38 7.58
N THR A 99 -2.92 7.65 8.21
CA THR A 99 -3.16 6.97 9.49
C THR A 99 -3.55 7.98 10.58
N LEU A 100 -2.81 9.08 10.72
CA LEU A 100 -3.09 10.15 11.67
C LEU A 100 -4.41 10.86 11.39
N ALA A 101 -4.84 10.94 10.12
CA ALA A 101 -6.16 11.46 9.76
C ALA A 101 -7.28 10.49 10.13
N ALA A 102 -7.07 9.18 9.97
CA ALA A 102 -8.06 8.15 10.28
C ALA A 102 -8.24 7.94 11.79
N GLN A 103 -7.15 8.01 12.57
CA GLN A 103 -7.14 7.63 13.98
C GLN A 103 -8.21 8.30 14.86
N PRO A 104 -8.46 9.63 14.77
CA PRO A 104 -9.51 10.28 15.56
C PRO A 104 -10.94 9.88 15.13
N LEU A 105 -11.10 9.29 13.95
CA LEU A 105 -12.40 8.88 13.40
C LEU A 105 -12.78 7.44 13.80
N LEU A 106 -11.79 6.62 14.18
CA LEU A 106 -11.97 5.20 14.52
C LEU A 106 -12.88 4.91 15.73
N PRO A 107 -12.91 5.73 16.81
CA PRO A 107 -13.76 5.44 17.99
C PRO A 107 -15.26 5.57 17.71
N HIS A 108 -15.66 6.32 16.67
CA HIS A 108 -17.07 6.63 16.40
C HIS A 108 -17.43 6.47 14.91
N PRO A 109 -17.23 5.30 14.28
CA PRO A 109 -17.37 5.13 12.84
C PRO A 109 -18.79 5.43 12.33
N PHE A 110 -19.81 5.36 13.19
CA PHE A 110 -21.20 5.70 12.88
C PHE A 110 -21.52 7.21 12.93
N LEU A 111 -20.73 7.99 13.67
CA LEU A 111 -20.87 9.47 13.75
C LEU A 111 -20.05 10.19 12.67
N TRP A 112 -19.14 9.47 12.00
CA TRP A 112 -18.31 9.98 10.93
C TRP A 112 -18.69 9.36 9.58
N ASN A 113 -18.20 9.96 8.51
CA ASN A 113 -18.37 9.39 7.18
C ASN A 113 -17.49 8.12 7.04
N ARG A 114 -18.10 6.94 7.16
CA ARG A 114 -17.44 5.63 6.95
C ARG A 114 -16.64 5.55 5.64
N GLY A 115 -17.05 6.29 4.61
CA GLY A 115 -16.32 6.40 3.35
C GLY A 115 -14.97 7.09 3.50
N VAL A 116 -14.90 8.14 4.31
CA VAL A 116 -13.64 8.86 4.59
C VAL A 116 -12.67 7.98 5.36
N VAL A 117 -13.16 7.20 6.34
CA VAL A 117 -12.32 6.26 7.09
C VAL A 117 -11.80 5.14 6.18
N ALA A 118 -12.67 4.54 5.36
CA ALA A 118 -12.28 3.53 4.38
C ALA A 118 -11.20 4.07 3.44
N MET A 119 -11.41 5.25 2.86
CA MET A 119 -10.47 5.91 1.97
C MET A 119 -9.13 6.13 2.66
N ALA A 120 -9.10 6.75 3.84
CA ALA A 120 -7.84 7.03 4.54
C ALA A 120 -7.05 5.76 4.87
N LEU A 121 -7.71 4.70 5.37
CA LEU A 121 -7.06 3.42 5.66
C LEU A 121 -6.56 2.73 4.38
N GLN A 122 -7.37 2.76 3.31
CA GLN A 122 -6.99 2.20 2.02
C GLN A 122 -5.78 2.94 1.43
N ARG A 123 -5.76 4.28 1.42
CA ARG A 123 -4.60 5.06 0.95
C ARG A 123 -3.36 4.74 1.76
N ALA A 124 -3.48 4.66 3.08
CA ALA A 124 -2.34 4.33 3.94
C ALA A 124 -1.73 2.97 3.58
N MET A 125 -2.57 1.95 3.37
CA MET A 125 -2.12 0.62 2.93
C MET A 125 -1.55 0.65 1.51
N HIS A 126 -2.16 1.38 0.57
CA HIS A 126 -1.64 1.53 -0.79
C HIS A 126 -0.22 2.11 -0.78
N HIS A 127 0.04 3.19 -0.03
CA HIS A 127 1.39 3.75 0.05
C HIS A 127 2.40 2.79 0.71
N LEU A 128 2.00 2.00 1.71
CA LEU A 128 2.87 0.93 2.23
C LEU A 128 3.13 -0.17 1.19
N GLY A 129 2.14 -0.51 0.37
CA GLY A 129 2.29 -1.43 -0.76
C GLY A 129 3.32 -0.94 -1.78
N ARG A 130 3.31 0.36 -2.12
CA ARG A 130 4.33 0.95 -3.00
C ARG A 130 5.74 0.86 -2.42
N CYS A 131 5.90 0.95 -1.10
CA CYS A 131 7.19 0.67 -0.45
C CYS A 131 7.62 -0.79 -0.62
N LEU A 132 6.71 -1.75 -0.38
CA LEU A 132 6.98 -3.18 -0.57
C LEU A 132 7.46 -3.44 -2.00
N LEU A 133 6.71 -2.96 -3.00
CA LEU A 133 7.05 -3.08 -4.41
C LEU A 133 8.44 -2.51 -4.73
N ALA A 134 8.74 -1.29 -4.27
CA ALA A 134 10.03 -0.66 -4.52
C ALA A 134 11.21 -1.43 -3.90
N TYR A 135 11.03 -1.98 -2.68
CA TYR A 135 12.05 -2.83 -2.05
C TYR A 135 12.25 -4.15 -2.80
N TYR A 136 11.16 -4.80 -3.22
CA TYR A 136 11.21 -6.03 -4.01
C TYR A 136 11.90 -5.82 -5.37
N GLN A 137 11.52 -4.79 -6.12
CA GLN A 137 12.13 -4.44 -7.41
C GLN A 137 13.61 -4.07 -7.31
N SER A 138 14.04 -3.68 -6.12
CA SER A 138 15.42 -3.27 -5.83
C SER A 138 16.25 -4.39 -5.20
N TYR A 139 15.66 -5.57 -4.94
CA TYR A 139 16.26 -6.67 -4.17
C TYR A 139 16.84 -6.21 -2.83
N ILE A 140 16.17 -5.27 -2.18
CA ILE A 140 16.54 -4.77 -0.85
C ILE A 140 15.65 -5.45 0.18
N PRO A 141 16.21 -6.05 1.25
CA PRO A 141 15.41 -6.62 2.33
C PRO A 141 14.44 -5.61 2.92
N LEU A 142 13.23 -6.06 3.24
CA LEU A 142 12.21 -5.19 3.82
C LEU A 142 12.68 -4.66 5.19
N PRO A 143 12.57 -3.34 5.44
CA PRO A 143 12.84 -2.80 6.76
C PRO A 143 11.73 -3.22 7.74
N SER A 144 12.09 -3.30 9.02
CA SER A 144 11.13 -3.64 10.07
C SER A 144 10.02 -2.59 10.19
N GLY A 145 8.84 -3.07 10.58
CA GLY A 145 7.65 -2.32 10.91
C GLY A 145 6.68 -2.09 9.76
N ILE A 146 7.03 -2.42 8.51
CA ILE A 146 6.11 -2.26 7.36
C ILE A 146 4.92 -3.17 7.52
N TRP A 147 5.15 -4.46 7.77
CA TRP A 147 4.07 -5.44 7.93
C TRP A 147 3.23 -5.15 9.16
N LYS A 148 3.87 -4.83 10.28
CA LYS A 148 3.15 -4.44 11.50
C LYS A 148 2.18 -3.29 11.25
N ARG A 149 2.61 -2.24 10.52
CA ARG A 149 1.73 -1.11 10.17
C ARG A 149 0.63 -1.51 9.20
N MET A 150 0.95 -2.31 8.18
CA MET A 150 -0.02 -2.83 7.22
C MET A 150 -1.14 -3.61 7.92
N HIS A 151 -0.76 -4.53 8.81
CA HIS A 151 -1.68 -5.36 9.59
C HIS A 151 -2.53 -4.53 10.56
N GLN A 152 -1.94 -3.54 11.23
CA GLN A 152 -2.67 -2.63 12.11
C GLN A 152 -3.73 -1.82 11.35
N LEU A 153 -3.40 -1.31 10.16
CA LEU A 153 -4.35 -0.59 9.31
C LEU A 153 -5.53 -1.48 8.89
N TYR A 154 -5.23 -2.71 8.46
CA TYR A 154 -6.27 -3.67 8.10
C TYR A 154 -7.14 -4.06 9.31
N PHE A 155 -6.53 -4.34 10.46
CA PHE A 155 -7.25 -4.61 11.71
C PHE A 155 -8.21 -3.48 12.07
N HIS A 156 -7.80 -2.21 11.92
CA HIS A 156 -8.67 -1.07 12.15
C HIS A 156 -9.80 -0.98 11.11
N ALA A 157 -9.54 -1.31 9.85
CA ALA A 157 -10.56 -1.36 8.81
C ALA A 157 -11.63 -2.42 9.11
N GLU A 158 -11.22 -3.61 9.58
CA GLU A 158 -12.12 -4.68 10.02
C GLU A 158 -12.92 -4.26 11.25
N LYS A 159 -12.24 -3.78 12.30
CA LYS A 159 -12.86 -3.36 13.57
C LYS A 159 -13.89 -2.24 13.38
N SER A 160 -13.64 -1.32 12.45
CA SER A 160 -14.58 -0.24 12.11
C SER A 160 -15.64 -0.65 11.07
N GLY A 161 -15.61 -1.90 10.58
CA GLY A 161 -16.57 -2.42 9.60
C GLY A 161 -16.46 -1.73 8.22
N VAL A 162 -15.31 -1.17 7.87
CA VAL A 162 -15.11 -0.44 6.60
C VAL A 162 -14.20 -1.17 5.61
N HIS A 163 -13.64 -2.32 6.01
CA HIS A 163 -12.71 -3.13 5.22
C HIS A 163 -13.21 -3.50 3.81
N GLU A 164 -14.51 -3.75 3.63
CA GLU A 164 -15.11 -4.08 2.32
C GLU A 164 -15.74 -2.87 1.63
N ARG A 165 -15.63 -1.67 2.21
CA ARG A 165 -16.24 -0.49 1.62
C ARG A 165 -15.47 -0.08 0.37
N ARG A 166 -16.19 0.05 -0.74
CA ARG A 166 -15.65 0.52 -2.03
C ARG A 166 -15.06 1.93 -1.89
N VAL A 167 -13.86 2.11 -2.41
CA VAL A 167 -13.10 3.36 -2.49
C VAL A 167 -12.66 3.52 -3.94
N GLU A 168 -12.83 4.72 -4.50
CA GLU A 168 -12.27 5.07 -5.80
C GLU A 168 -10.81 5.47 -5.63
N ASP A 169 -9.89 4.98 -6.47
CA ASP A 169 -8.47 5.26 -6.46
C ASP A 169 -7.92 5.35 -7.90
N PRO A 170 -7.60 6.55 -8.40
CA PRO A 170 -7.12 6.71 -9.77
C PRO A 170 -5.66 6.26 -9.98
N TYR A 171 -4.94 5.85 -8.93
CA TYR A 171 -3.55 5.37 -9.02
C TYR A 171 -3.43 3.84 -8.92
N LEU A 172 -4.55 3.15 -9.09
CA LEU A 172 -4.56 1.72 -9.37
C LEU A 172 -4.20 1.50 -10.86
N ALA A 173 -3.56 0.37 -11.15
CA ALA A 173 -3.07 0.05 -12.48
C ALA A 173 -4.17 -0.41 -13.45
N LEU A 174 -5.16 -1.19 -13.00
CA LEU A 174 -6.12 -1.88 -13.89
C LEU A 174 -7.60 -1.57 -13.64
N ASP A 175 -7.94 -0.96 -12.50
CA ASP A 175 -9.30 -0.54 -12.13
C ASP A 175 -9.19 0.86 -11.51
N VAL A 176 -10.31 1.52 -11.21
CA VAL A 176 -10.32 2.72 -10.37
C VAL A 176 -11.02 2.46 -9.04
N HIS A 177 -11.44 1.23 -8.76
CA HIS A 177 -12.11 0.88 -7.52
C HIS A 177 -11.40 -0.25 -6.79
N THR A 178 -11.33 -0.11 -5.47
CA THR A 178 -10.80 -1.14 -4.57
C THR A 178 -11.52 -1.07 -3.22
N THR A 179 -11.09 -1.89 -2.27
CA THR A 179 -11.48 -1.84 -0.87
C THR A 179 -10.22 -1.86 0.00
N PRO A 180 -10.27 -1.42 1.27
CA PRO A 180 -9.18 -1.66 2.21
C PRO A 180 -8.76 -3.15 2.27
N GLN A 181 -9.73 -4.08 2.20
CA GLN A 181 -9.48 -5.51 2.19
C GLN A 181 -8.76 -5.98 0.94
N ASP A 182 -9.16 -5.53 -0.25
CA ASP A 182 -8.49 -5.90 -1.50
C ASP A 182 -7.09 -5.31 -1.58
N THR A 183 -6.89 -4.08 -1.11
CA THR A 183 -5.56 -3.45 -1.02
C THR A 183 -4.64 -4.25 -0.08
N TYR A 184 -5.17 -4.74 1.05
CA TYR A 184 -4.42 -5.59 1.97
C TYR A 184 -4.09 -6.97 1.36
N LYS A 185 -5.08 -7.64 0.75
CA LYS A 185 -4.88 -8.91 0.05
C LYS A 185 -3.85 -8.78 -1.08
N HIS A 186 -3.88 -7.69 -1.83
CA HIS A 186 -2.89 -7.41 -2.86
C HIS A 186 -1.46 -7.44 -2.30
N ALA A 187 -1.19 -6.72 -1.20
CA ALA A 187 0.12 -6.74 -0.57
C ALA A 187 0.54 -8.15 -0.09
N LEU A 188 -0.40 -8.91 0.50
CA LEU A 188 -0.14 -10.29 0.92
C LEU A 188 0.23 -11.19 -0.26
N LEU A 189 -0.56 -11.14 -1.33
CA LEU A 189 -0.33 -11.94 -2.53
C LEU A 189 0.99 -11.57 -3.22
N LEU A 190 1.35 -10.28 -3.26
CA LEU A 190 2.63 -9.84 -3.81
C LEU A 190 3.81 -10.47 -3.04
N SER A 191 3.72 -10.54 -1.72
CA SER A 191 4.74 -11.22 -0.90
C SER A 191 4.79 -12.73 -1.14
N LEU A 192 3.65 -13.35 -1.46
CA LEU A 192 3.56 -14.80 -1.75
C LEU A 192 4.00 -15.17 -3.16
N ALA A 193 4.00 -14.21 -4.09
CA ALA A 193 4.56 -14.39 -5.43
C ALA A 193 6.09 -14.53 -5.42
N ASP A 194 6.72 -14.45 -4.25
CA ASP A 194 8.16 -14.58 -4.03
C ASP A 194 8.99 -13.67 -4.97
N PRO A 195 8.78 -12.35 -4.87
CA PRO A 195 9.25 -11.41 -5.89
C PRO A 195 10.78 -11.32 -5.97
N TYR A 196 11.51 -11.72 -4.93
CA TYR A 196 12.98 -11.78 -4.97
C TYR A 196 13.53 -12.83 -5.94
N HIS A 197 12.70 -13.75 -6.43
CA HIS A 197 13.06 -14.74 -7.45
C HIS A 197 12.60 -14.34 -8.87
N LEU A 198 11.95 -13.19 -9.02
CA LEU A 198 11.48 -12.67 -10.30
C LEU A 198 12.39 -11.55 -10.81
N HIS A 199 12.41 -11.33 -12.13
CA HIS A 199 13.06 -10.14 -12.70
C HIS A 199 12.27 -8.87 -12.33
N PRO A 200 12.90 -7.69 -12.13
CA PRO A 200 12.18 -6.51 -11.62
C PRO A 200 11.01 -6.04 -12.49
N LEU A 201 11.14 -6.20 -13.81
CA LEU A 201 10.07 -5.90 -14.77
C LEU A 201 8.90 -6.89 -14.67
N ASP A 202 9.16 -8.12 -14.27
CA ASP A 202 8.10 -9.12 -14.08
C ASP A 202 7.42 -8.96 -12.72
N ILE A 203 8.14 -8.49 -11.69
CA ILE A 203 7.54 -8.06 -10.41
C ILE A 203 6.46 -7.00 -10.65
N GLU A 204 6.70 -6.02 -11.53
CA GLU A 204 5.71 -4.99 -11.87
C GLU A 204 4.47 -5.56 -12.55
N LYS A 205 4.65 -6.47 -13.51
CA LYS A 205 3.52 -7.14 -14.18
C LYS A 205 2.69 -7.96 -13.19
N VAL A 206 3.38 -8.66 -12.28
CA VAL A 206 2.74 -9.45 -11.22
C VAL A 206 1.97 -8.54 -10.27
N ASP A 207 2.55 -7.43 -9.81
CA ASP A 207 1.88 -6.43 -8.97
C ASP A 207 0.60 -5.91 -9.63
N HIS A 208 0.67 -5.47 -10.90
CA HIS A 208 -0.52 -4.99 -11.62
C HIS A 208 -1.60 -6.08 -11.77
N ALA A 209 -1.22 -7.32 -12.10
CA ALA A 209 -2.18 -8.43 -12.20
C ALA A 209 -2.82 -8.76 -10.84
N LEU A 210 -2.02 -8.79 -9.77
CA LEU A 210 -2.47 -9.08 -8.41
C LEU A 210 -3.40 -8.00 -7.87
N GLU A 211 -3.25 -6.74 -8.28
CA GLU A 211 -4.19 -5.67 -7.92
C GLU A 211 -5.63 -6.00 -8.35
N GLN A 212 -5.81 -6.55 -9.55
CA GLN A 212 -7.12 -6.98 -10.03
C GLN A 212 -7.56 -8.29 -9.37
N TRP A 213 -6.65 -9.26 -9.26
CA TRP A 213 -6.93 -10.62 -8.81
C TRP A 213 -7.12 -10.76 -7.30
N ALA A 214 -6.63 -9.80 -6.50
CA ALA A 214 -6.79 -9.80 -5.05
C ALA A 214 -8.26 -9.91 -4.64
N ARG A 215 -9.20 -9.37 -5.44
CA ARG A 215 -10.64 -9.44 -5.17
C ARG A 215 -11.18 -10.87 -5.12
N ASP A 216 -10.56 -11.80 -5.84
CA ASP A 216 -10.97 -13.21 -5.91
C ASP A 216 -10.37 -14.07 -4.78
N ALA A 217 -9.38 -13.57 -4.04
CA ALA A 217 -8.89 -14.24 -2.83
C ALA A 217 -9.77 -13.89 -1.61
N LEU A 218 -9.85 -14.80 -0.64
CA LEU A 218 -10.68 -14.63 0.55
C LEU A 218 -9.81 -14.47 1.81
N LEU A 219 -10.22 -13.55 2.69
CA LEU A 219 -9.69 -13.46 4.05
C LEU A 219 -10.73 -13.96 5.03
N ARG A 220 -10.34 -14.92 5.87
CA ARG A 220 -11.25 -15.60 6.80
C ARG A 220 -10.74 -15.49 8.22
N TYR A 221 -11.67 -15.44 9.16
CA TYR A 221 -11.34 -15.69 10.57
C TYR A 221 -10.88 -17.14 10.73
N PRO A 222 -9.91 -17.42 11.63
CA PRO A 222 -9.59 -18.78 12.01
C PRO A 222 -10.83 -19.44 12.58
N ASN A 223 -11.29 -20.51 11.94
CA ASN A 223 -12.32 -21.39 12.49
C ASN A 223 -11.74 -22.79 12.68
N SER A 224 -12.35 -23.58 13.57
CA SER A 224 -11.91 -24.94 13.93
C SER A 224 -12.01 -25.95 12.78
N HIS A 225 -12.46 -25.54 11.59
CA HIS A 225 -12.83 -26.44 10.49
C HIS A 225 -12.14 -26.13 9.15
N TYR A 226 -11.22 -25.16 9.09
CA TYR A 226 -10.47 -24.92 7.85
C TYR A 226 -9.45 -26.05 7.61
N SER A 227 -9.84 -27.03 6.79
CA SER A 227 -9.01 -28.15 6.36
C SER A 227 -8.29 -27.89 5.02
N GLY A 228 -8.46 -26.69 4.46
CA GLY A 228 -7.93 -26.30 3.17
C GLY A 228 -6.41 -26.04 3.18
N LYS A 229 -5.81 -26.06 1.98
CA LYS A 229 -4.49 -25.46 1.75
C LYS A 229 -4.66 -23.94 1.71
N GLY A 230 -3.66 -23.21 2.18
CA GLY A 230 -3.73 -21.75 2.19
C GLY A 230 -2.58 -21.13 2.95
N PHE A 231 -2.73 -19.85 3.24
CA PHE A 231 -1.77 -19.07 4.01
C PHE A 231 -2.47 -18.45 5.20
N TRP A 232 -1.70 -17.99 6.17
CA TRP A 232 -2.22 -17.25 7.30
C TRP A 232 -1.29 -16.09 7.65
N VAL A 233 -1.86 -15.08 8.30
CA VAL A 233 -1.15 -13.89 8.76
C VAL A 233 -1.45 -13.71 10.24
N ASP A 234 -0.45 -13.30 11.01
CA ASP A 234 -0.65 -12.80 12.37
C ASP A 234 -0.72 -11.27 12.32
N LEU A 235 -1.89 -10.69 12.63
CA LEU A 235 -2.08 -9.23 12.55
C LEU A 235 -1.32 -8.43 13.63
N GLN A 236 -0.70 -9.08 14.62
CA GLN A 236 0.15 -8.47 15.64
C GLN A 236 1.65 -8.63 15.33
N SER A 237 2.00 -9.45 14.33
CA SER A 237 3.37 -9.67 13.89
C SER A 237 3.88 -8.56 12.95
N ASP A 238 5.16 -8.64 12.62
CA ASP A 238 5.81 -7.85 11.56
C ASP A 238 6.27 -8.74 10.39
N ALA A 239 5.51 -9.80 10.12
CA ALA A 239 5.81 -10.75 9.05
C ALA A 239 4.68 -10.76 8.01
N GLY A 240 5.04 -11.08 6.76
CA GLY A 240 4.09 -11.37 5.71
C GLY A 240 3.34 -12.69 5.95
N PRO A 241 2.51 -13.11 4.98
CA PRO A 241 1.77 -14.36 5.06
C PRO A 241 2.70 -15.59 5.10
N LEU A 242 2.31 -16.59 5.89
CA LEU A 242 3.02 -17.86 6.05
C LEU A 242 2.14 -19.03 5.59
N PRO A 243 2.74 -20.15 5.12
CA PRO A 243 1.98 -21.35 4.80
C PRO A 243 1.16 -21.83 5.99
N LEU A 244 -0.09 -22.22 5.74
CA LEU A 244 -0.94 -22.82 6.76
C LEU A 244 -0.52 -24.29 6.96
N LEU A 245 -0.04 -24.60 8.16
CA LEU A 245 0.32 -25.97 8.55
C LEU A 245 -0.89 -26.68 9.15
N ARG A 246 -1.08 -27.96 8.79
CA ARG A 246 -2.14 -28.80 9.35
C ARG A 246 -2.03 -28.89 10.87
N ASN A 247 -3.17 -28.86 11.56
CA ASN A 247 -3.31 -29.02 13.01
C ASN A 247 -2.56 -27.98 13.86
N ARG A 248 -2.15 -26.85 13.28
CA ARG A 248 -1.57 -25.74 14.04
C ARG A 248 -2.68 -24.80 14.52
N PRO A 249 -2.87 -24.61 15.84
CA PRO A 249 -3.80 -23.60 16.32
C PRO A 249 -3.32 -22.22 15.89
N LEU A 250 -4.23 -21.41 15.36
CA LEU A 250 -3.96 -20.03 14.98
C LEU A 250 -4.40 -19.08 16.11
N PRO A 251 -3.68 -17.97 16.33
CA PRO A 251 -4.09 -16.99 17.32
C PRO A 251 -5.39 -16.27 16.91
N PRO A 252 -6.15 -15.67 17.84
CA PRO A 252 -7.44 -15.02 17.54
C PRO A 252 -7.33 -13.85 16.55
N HIS A 253 -6.19 -13.18 16.55
CA HIS A 253 -5.88 -12.07 15.64
C HIS A 253 -5.30 -12.53 14.31
N ALA A 254 -5.24 -13.83 14.02
CA ALA A 254 -4.84 -14.31 12.71
C ALA A 254 -5.95 -14.09 11.67
N ARG A 255 -5.56 -14.05 10.39
CA ARG A 255 -6.47 -14.25 9.25
C ARG A 255 -5.93 -15.35 8.36
N ILE A 256 -6.82 -16.17 7.84
CA ILE A 256 -6.51 -17.17 6.82
C ILE A 256 -6.71 -16.50 5.47
N LEU A 257 -5.66 -16.46 4.66
CA LEU A 257 -5.72 -16.10 3.25
C LEU A 257 -5.97 -17.38 2.46
N ASP A 258 -7.17 -17.49 1.92
CA ASP A 258 -7.66 -18.58 1.08
C ASP A 258 -7.56 -18.16 -0.39
N PRO A 259 -6.55 -18.65 -1.14
CA PRO A 259 -6.36 -18.33 -2.54
C PRO A 259 -7.17 -19.24 -3.47
N GLU A 260 -7.93 -20.22 -2.96
CA GLU A 260 -8.56 -21.26 -3.80
C GLU A 260 -9.48 -20.69 -4.90
N PRO A 261 -10.35 -19.69 -4.63
CA PRO A 261 -11.19 -19.14 -5.69
C PRO A 261 -10.39 -18.40 -6.76
N LEU A 262 -9.31 -17.72 -6.37
CA LEU A 262 -8.37 -17.11 -7.29
C LEU A 262 -7.65 -18.16 -8.14
N LEU A 263 -7.13 -19.22 -7.53
CA LEU A 263 -6.44 -20.29 -8.26
C LEU A 263 -7.34 -20.93 -9.31
N LYS A 264 -8.60 -21.24 -8.97
CA LYS A 264 -9.59 -21.77 -9.93
C LYS A 264 -9.81 -20.81 -11.10
N LYS A 265 -9.84 -19.50 -10.85
CA LYS A 265 -9.98 -18.49 -11.91
C LYS A 265 -8.76 -18.48 -12.84
N LEU A 266 -7.55 -18.53 -12.28
CA LEU A 266 -6.31 -18.55 -13.06
C LEU A 266 -6.17 -19.83 -13.88
N GLU A 267 -6.49 -20.99 -13.31
CA GLU A 267 -6.51 -22.27 -14.03
C GLU A 267 -7.46 -22.22 -15.23
N ASN A 268 -8.67 -21.66 -15.04
CA ASN A 268 -9.64 -21.47 -16.11
C ASN A 268 -9.14 -20.52 -17.22
N MET A 269 -8.37 -19.48 -16.87
CA MET A 269 -7.77 -18.56 -17.85
C MET A 269 -6.67 -19.25 -18.66
N VAL A 270 -5.82 -20.06 -18.02
CA VAL A 270 -4.75 -20.81 -18.69
C VAL A 270 -5.34 -21.88 -19.63
N GLN A 271 -6.37 -22.60 -19.20
CA GLN A 271 -7.02 -23.65 -20.01
C GLN A 271 -7.76 -23.10 -21.24
N LYS A 272 -8.25 -21.86 -21.19
CA LYS A 272 -8.99 -21.23 -22.30
C LYS A 272 -8.09 -20.55 -23.34
N GLY A 273 -6.76 -20.55 -23.14
CA GLY A 273 -5.81 -19.81 -23.97
C GLY A 273 -5.89 -18.29 -23.75
N PRO A 274 -4.91 -17.50 -24.23
CA PRO A 274 -4.89 -16.06 -24.01
C PRO A 274 -6.10 -15.42 -24.69
N VAL A 275 -7.06 -14.94 -23.89
CA VAL A 275 -8.04 -13.97 -24.36
C VAL A 275 -7.24 -12.69 -24.60
N HIS A 276 -7.09 -12.31 -25.88
CA HIS A 276 -6.52 -11.02 -26.24
C HIS A 276 -7.24 -9.92 -25.44
N LEU A 277 -6.49 -9.27 -24.53
CA LEU A 277 -6.85 -7.98 -23.95
C LEU A 277 -6.63 -6.89 -24.99
#